data_AF-A0A929ZHI0-F1
#
_entry.id   AF-A0A929ZHI0-F1
#
_cell.length_a   1.000
_cell.length_b   1.000
_cell.length_c   1.000
_cell.angle_alpha   90.00
_cell.angle_beta   90.00
_cell.angle_gamma   90.00
#
_symmetry.space_group_name_H-M   'P 1'
#
loop_
_entity.id
_entity.type
_entity.pdbx_description
1 polymer ?
#
loop_
_entity_poly.entity_id
_entity_poly.type
_entity_poly.pdbx_seq_one_letter_code
_entity_poly.pdbx_strand_id
1 'polypeptide(L)'
;RVLSCLTDKGVTGASFGPSGELSVPDQPVGSSISEEQQEEFVHTCSIDAGQPIIEALEFDMRVNPDHRDINELYTQCLIRNKAVEPSFTAQELARARESGTPLASTLPFIDPAQGPNIWRRCVDDPSK
;
A
#
# COMPACT_ATOMS: atom_id res chain seq x y z
N ARG A 1 -21.68 1.56 -0.05
CA ARG A 1 -21.40 1.03 1.31
C ARG A 1 -20.56 2.03 2.08
N VAL A 2 -19.31 2.28 1.70
CA VAL A 2 -18.45 3.33 2.30
C VAL A 2 -19.09 4.72 2.20
N LEU A 3 -19.41 5.19 0.98
CA LEU A 3 -19.99 6.53 0.78
C LEU A 3 -21.33 6.72 1.52
N SER A 4 -22.16 5.68 1.59
CA SER A 4 -23.41 5.70 2.35
C SER A 4 -23.14 5.81 3.85
N CYS A 5 -22.25 4.96 4.38
CA CYS A 5 -21.85 4.98 5.79
C CYS A 5 -21.26 6.33 6.21
N LEU A 6 -20.43 6.94 5.36
CA LEU A 6 -19.88 8.27 5.57
C LEU A 6 -20.98 9.33 5.60
N THR A 7 -21.90 9.28 4.64
CA THR A 7 -23.05 10.18 4.59
C THR A 7 -23.93 10.05 5.84
N ASP A 8 -24.19 8.82 6.28
CA ASP A 8 -24.99 8.52 7.50
C ASP A 8 -24.31 9.05 8.77
N LYS A 9 -22.98 9.16 8.77
CA LYS A 9 -22.18 9.75 9.85
C LYS A 9 -21.98 11.27 9.69
N GLY A 10 -22.58 11.88 8.68
CA GLY A 10 -22.52 13.33 8.43
C GLY A 10 -21.29 13.80 7.65
N VAL A 11 -20.43 12.88 7.18
CA VAL A 11 -19.31 13.20 6.29
C VAL A 11 -19.84 13.31 4.87
N THR A 12 -19.79 14.52 4.31
CA THR A 12 -20.36 14.80 2.97
C THR A 12 -19.27 15.05 1.93
N GLY A 13 -19.62 14.84 0.66
CA GLY A 13 -18.71 15.11 -0.47
C GLY A 13 -17.65 14.04 -0.74
N ALA A 14 -17.62 12.95 0.04
CA ALA A 14 -16.74 11.82 -0.23
C ALA A 14 -17.06 11.17 -1.59
N SER A 15 -16.02 10.75 -2.33
CA SER A 15 -16.16 10.12 -3.64
C SER A 15 -15.01 9.18 -3.94
N PHE A 16 -15.22 8.25 -4.87
CA PHE A 16 -14.14 7.41 -5.40
C PHE A 16 -13.64 7.98 -6.74
N GLY A 17 -12.32 8.11 -6.86
CA GLY A 17 -11.66 8.48 -8.10
C GLY A 17 -11.67 7.35 -9.15
N PRO A 18 -11.23 7.62 -10.39
CA PRO A 18 -11.17 6.62 -11.45
C PRO A 18 -10.27 5.41 -11.14
N SER A 19 -9.27 5.60 -10.28
CA SER A 19 -8.36 4.56 -9.79
C SER A 19 -8.91 3.76 -8.60
N GLY A 20 -10.12 4.07 -8.13
CA GLY A 20 -10.70 3.45 -6.94
C GLY A 20 -10.24 4.04 -5.61
N GLU A 21 -9.39 5.08 -5.62
CA GLU A 21 -8.99 5.81 -4.41
C GLU A 21 -10.17 6.58 -3.80
N LEU A 22 -10.36 6.48 -2.49
CA LEU A 22 -11.33 7.26 -1.74
C LEU A 22 -10.81 8.68 -1.49
N SER A 23 -11.49 9.68 -2.02
CA SER A 23 -11.27 11.08 -1.69
C SER A 23 -12.33 11.55 -0.70
N VAL A 24 -11.88 12.12 0.41
CA VAL A 24 -12.76 12.68 1.46
C VAL A 24 -12.34 14.14 1.68
N PRO A 25 -13.20 15.12 1.35
CA PRO A 25 -12.85 16.53 1.54
C PRO A 25 -12.91 16.92 3.02
N ASP A 26 -12.19 17.99 3.36
CA ASP A 26 -12.32 18.64 4.67
C ASP A 26 -13.77 19.03 4.92
N GLN A 27 -14.23 18.85 6.16
CA GLN A 27 -15.59 19.24 6.50
C GLN A 27 -15.74 20.77 6.56
N PRO A 28 -16.93 21.31 6.21
CA PRO A 28 -17.16 22.75 6.24
C PRO A 28 -16.89 23.37 7.61
N VAL A 29 -16.45 24.64 7.62
CA VAL A 29 -16.32 25.43 8.85
C VAL A 29 -17.66 25.43 9.61
N GLY A 30 -17.63 25.04 10.87
CA GLY A 30 -18.83 24.87 11.71
C GLY A 30 -19.40 23.44 11.73
N SER A 31 -18.74 22.49 11.06
CA SER A 31 -19.01 21.05 11.24
C SER A 31 -18.88 20.65 12.71
N SER A 32 -19.78 19.77 13.16
CA SER A 32 -19.70 19.12 14.47
C SER A 32 -18.71 17.94 14.49
N ILE A 33 -18.17 17.56 13.33
CA ILE A 33 -17.23 16.46 13.15
C ILE A 33 -15.82 17.04 13.17
N SER A 34 -15.01 16.61 14.14
CA SER A 34 -13.58 16.93 14.16
C SER A 34 -12.81 16.13 13.11
N GLU A 35 -11.59 16.56 12.79
CA GLU A 35 -10.69 15.80 11.89
C GLU A 35 -10.45 14.37 12.39
N GLU A 36 -10.19 14.20 13.70
CA GLU A 36 -10.01 12.88 14.32
C GLU A 36 -11.25 11.98 14.17
N GLN A 37 -12.44 12.55 14.37
CA GLN A 37 -13.70 11.81 14.17
C GLN A 37 -13.92 11.44 12.71
N GLN A 38 -13.56 12.34 11.79
CA GLN A 38 -13.61 12.07 10.37
C GLN A 38 -12.69 10.89 9.99
N GLU A 39 -11.44 10.87 10.46
CA GLU A 39 -10.52 9.77 10.24
C GLU A 39 -11.06 8.44 10.78
N GLU A 40 -11.62 8.43 11.98
CA GLU A 40 -12.26 7.25 12.57
C GLU A 40 -13.44 6.75 11.73
N PHE A 41 -14.27 7.67 11.22
CA PHE A 41 -15.41 7.34 10.38
C PHE A 41 -14.96 6.78 9.04
N VAL A 42 -13.95 7.37 8.41
CA VAL A 42 -13.35 6.85 7.16
C VAL A 42 -12.79 5.46 7.38
N HIS A 43 -12.02 5.25 8.46
CA HIS A 43 -11.46 3.95 8.78
C HIS A 43 -12.55 2.90 8.97
N THR A 44 -13.52 3.16 9.85
CA THR A 44 -14.58 2.22 10.20
C THR A 44 -15.46 1.89 8.99
N CYS A 45 -15.93 2.90 8.25
CA CYS A 45 -16.76 2.70 7.08
C CYS A 45 -16.04 1.92 5.96
N SER A 46 -14.73 2.13 5.81
CA SER A 46 -13.90 1.39 4.84
C SER A 46 -13.76 -0.08 5.24
N ILE A 47 -13.45 -0.35 6.52
CA ILE A 47 -13.31 -1.71 7.05
C ILE A 47 -14.63 -2.47 6.95
N ASP A 48 -15.74 -1.89 7.39
CA ASP A 48 -17.07 -2.52 7.36
C ASP A 48 -17.53 -2.83 5.93
N ALA A 49 -17.12 -2.01 4.97
CA ALA A 49 -17.40 -2.25 3.56
C ALA A 49 -16.46 -3.27 2.90
N GLY A 50 -15.40 -3.71 3.59
CA GLY A 50 -14.38 -4.60 3.07
C GLY A 50 -13.40 -3.94 2.08
N GLN A 51 -13.33 -2.61 2.05
CA GLN A 51 -12.52 -1.87 1.09
C GLN A 51 -11.04 -2.30 1.11
N PRO A 52 -10.36 -2.46 2.27
CA PRO A 52 -8.94 -2.83 2.28
C PRO A 52 -8.65 -4.19 1.63
N ILE A 53 -9.58 -5.15 1.74
CA ILE A 53 -9.42 -6.46 1.12
C ILE A 53 -9.59 -6.34 -0.40
N ILE A 54 -10.58 -5.57 -0.85
CA ILE A 54 -10.84 -5.33 -2.28
C ILE A 54 -9.64 -4.61 -2.91
N GLU A 55 -9.10 -3.59 -2.25
CA GLU A 55 -7.91 -2.86 -2.71
C GLU A 55 -6.67 -3.74 -2.77
N ALA A 56 -6.45 -4.60 -1.77
CA ALA A 56 -5.34 -5.55 -1.81
C ALA A 56 -5.46 -6.54 -2.98
N LEU A 57 -6.67 -7.05 -3.24
CA LEU A 57 -6.92 -7.95 -4.37
C LEU A 57 -6.78 -7.25 -5.71
N GLU A 58 -7.28 -6.02 -5.85
CA GLU A 58 -7.07 -5.19 -7.06
C GLU A 58 -5.58 -4.97 -7.30
N PHE A 59 -4.86 -4.58 -6.25
CA PHE A 59 -3.43 -4.36 -6.29
C PHE A 59 -2.70 -5.62 -6.77
N ASP A 60 -2.96 -6.77 -6.14
CA ASP A 60 -2.33 -8.04 -6.49
C ASP A 60 -2.61 -8.44 -7.94
N MET A 61 -3.85 -8.27 -8.42
CA MET A 61 -4.19 -8.54 -9.83
C MET A 61 -3.51 -7.57 -10.78
N ARG A 62 -3.35 -6.31 -10.40
CA ARG A 62 -2.74 -5.27 -11.24
C ARG A 62 -1.23 -5.45 -11.38
N VAL A 63 -0.54 -5.78 -10.29
CA VAL A 63 0.93 -5.89 -10.28
C VAL A 63 1.45 -7.30 -10.51
N ASN A 64 0.63 -8.32 -10.27
CA ASN A 64 0.97 -9.73 -10.43
C ASN A 64 -0.20 -10.53 -11.05
N PRO A 65 -0.62 -10.17 -12.28
CA PRO A 65 -1.76 -10.82 -12.95
C PRO A 65 -1.55 -12.31 -13.21
N ASP A 66 -0.28 -12.75 -13.29
CA ASP A 66 0.09 -14.15 -13.52
C ASP A 66 0.23 -14.96 -12.22
N HIS A 67 -0.05 -14.35 -11.06
CA HIS A 67 0.04 -14.99 -9.73
C HIS A 67 1.39 -15.69 -9.46
N ARG A 68 2.48 -15.07 -9.91
CA ARG A 68 3.85 -15.54 -9.66
C ARG A 68 4.21 -15.36 -8.19
N ASP A 69 5.28 -16.01 -7.74
CA ASP A 69 5.83 -15.74 -6.40
C ASP A 69 6.21 -14.26 -6.28
N ILE A 70 5.55 -13.55 -5.38
CA ILE A 70 5.73 -12.11 -5.20
C ILE A 70 7.16 -11.76 -4.74
N ASN A 71 7.81 -12.64 -3.98
CA ASN A 71 9.19 -12.42 -3.56
C ASN A 71 10.15 -12.56 -4.75
N GLU A 72 9.86 -13.43 -5.72
CA GLU A 72 10.63 -13.47 -6.96
C GLU A 72 10.50 -12.16 -7.74
N LEU A 73 9.29 -11.62 -7.85
CA LEU A 73 9.04 -10.36 -8.55
C LEU A 73 9.78 -9.19 -7.88
N TYR A 74 9.68 -9.08 -6.55
CA TYR A 74 10.40 -8.05 -5.79
C TYR A 74 11.91 -8.20 -5.90
N THR A 75 12.46 -9.43 -5.76
CA THR A 75 13.89 -9.68 -5.93
C THR A 75 14.38 -9.31 -7.33
N GLN A 76 13.63 -9.69 -8.37
CA GLN A 76 13.96 -9.33 -9.76
C GLN A 76 13.96 -7.81 -9.96
N CYS A 77 12.98 -7.10 -9.41
CA CYS A 77 12.93 -5.64 -9.45
C CYS A 77 14.12 -4.98 -8.74
N LEU A 78 14.49 -5.46 -7.55
CA LEU A 78 15.63 -4.95 -6.78
C LEU A 78 16.95 -5.15 -7.53
N ILE A 79 17.14 -6.32 -8.16
CA ILE A 79 18.32 -6.61 -8.97
C ILE A 79 18.35 -5.73 -10.23
N ARG A 80 17.22 -5.61 -10.95
CA ARG A 80 17.11 -4.75 -12.15
C ARG A 80 17.49 -3.30 -11.85
N ASN A 81 17.07 -2.80 -10.69
CA ASN A 81 17.36 -1.45 -10.22
C ASN A 81 18.69 -1.33 -9.46
N LYS A 82 19.52 -2.40 -9.43
CA LYS A 82 20.83 -2.43 -8.77
C LYS A 82 20.78 -2.04 -7.28
N ALA A 83 19.67 -2.32 -6.60
CA ALA A 83 19.53 -2.08 -5.17
C ALA A 83 20.27 -3.14 -4.35
N VAL A 84 20.35 -4.37 -4.85
CA VAL A 84 20.99 -5.52 -4.20
C VAL A 84 21.89 -6.24 -5.22
N GLU A 85 22.80 -7.09 -4.72
CA GLU A 85 23.68 -7.88 -5.57
C GLU A 85 22.89 -8.86 -6.47
N PRO A 86 23.36 -9.17 -7.69
CA PRO A 86 22.69 -10.11 -8.59
C PRO A 86 22.50 -11.53 -8.04
N SER A 87 23.27 -11.90 -7.02
CA SER A 87 23.16 -13.19 -6.33
C SER A 87 22.05 -13.21 -5.28
N PHE A 88 21.43 -12.07 -4.95
CA PHE A 88 20.35 -11.99 -3.97
C PHE A 88 19.13 -12.80 -4.42
N THR A 89 18.53 -13.54 -3.49
CA THR A 89 17.50 -14.53 -3.79
C THR A 89 16.14 -14.15 -3.21
N ALA A 90 15.07 -14.69 -3.79
CA ALA A 90 13.72 -14.57 -3.25
C ALA A 90 13.61 -15.18 -1.85
N GLN A 91 14.38 -16.22 -1.55
CA GLN A 91 14.39 -16.85 -0.24
C GLN A 91 15.04 -15.96 0.83
N GLU A 92 16.09 -15.22 0.49
CA GLU A 92 16.68 -14.23 1.40
C GLU A 92 15.71 -13.08 1.68
N LEU A 93 14.98 -12.61 0.65
CA LEU A 93 13.93 -11.62 0.83
C LEU A 93 12.80 -12.15 1.74
N ALA A 94 12.33 -13.37 1.52
CA ALA A 94 11.28 -13.97 2.34
C ALA A 94 11.70 -14.02 3.83
N ARG A 95 12.91 -14.49 4.13
CA ARG A 95 13.44 -14.50 5.50
C ARG A 95 13.54 -13.10 6.11
N ALA A 96 13.94 -12.10 5.34
CA ALA A 96 14.00 -10.71 5.81
C ALA A 96 12.60 -10.14 6.11
N ARG A 97 11.56 -10.55 5.38
CA ARG A 97 10.17 -10.14 5.66
C ARG A 97 9.61 -10.80 6.90
N GLU A 98 9.99 -12.05 7.15
CA GLU A 98 9.54 -12.83 8.31
C GLU A 98 10.24 -12.42 9.62
N SER A 99 11.39 -11.74 9.56
CA SER A 99 12.17 -11.39 10.74
C SER A 99 11.53 -10.30 11.61
N GLY A 100 10.51 -9.60 11.12
CA GLY A 100 9.84 -8.50 11.83
C GLY A 100 10.69 -7.23 12.00
N THR A 101 11.92 -7.21 11.49
CA THR A 101 12.75 -6.00 11.40
C THR A 101 12.39 -5.17 10.17
N PRO A 102 12.52 -3.83 10.23
CA PRO A 102 12.33 -3.00 9.05
C PRO A 102 13.22 -3.45 7.89
N LEU A 103 12.62 -3.71 6.73
CA LEU A 103 13.35 -4.17 5.53
C LEU A 103 14.36 -3.14 5.05
N ALA A 104 14.06 -1.85 5.25
CA ALA A 104 14.99 -0.75 5.00
C ALA A 104 16.34 -0.91 5.73
N SER A 105 16.34 -1.63 6.85
CA SER A 105 17.53 -1.88 7.69
C SER A 105 18.04 -3.33 7.62
N THR A 106 17.30 -4.23 6.96
CA THR A 106 17.59 -5.68 6.94
C THR A 106 18.10 -6.14 5.57
N LEU A 107 17.67 -5.48 4.50
CA LEU A 107 18.07 -5.85 3.15
C LEU A 107 19.53 -5.43 2.88
N PRO A 108 20.32 -6.25 2.17
CA PRO A 108 21.72 -5.97 1.86
C PRO A 108 21.81 -4.99 0.69
N PHE A 109 21.40 -3.74 0.91
CA PHE A 109 21.45 -2.74 -0.14
C PHE A 109 22.90 -2.38 -0.50
N ILE A 110 23.18 -2.29 -1.80
CA ILE A 110 24.47 -1.82 -2.33
C ILE A 110 24.69 -0.36 -1.92
N ASP A 111 23.65 0.48 -2.07
CA ASP A 111 23.63 1.86 -1.58
C ASP A 111 22.55 2.00 -0.49
N PRO A 112 22.94 2.14 0.80
CA PRO A 112 22.00 2.31 1.90
C PRO A 112 21.13 3.56 1.81
N ALA A 113 21.57 4.62 1.11
CA ALA A 113 20.80 5.86 0.99
C ALA A 113 19.68 5.73 -0.06
N GLN A 114 19.88 4.91 -1.10
CA GLN A 114 18.92 4.74 -2.20
C GLN A 114 18.05 3.49 -2.05
N GLY A 115 18.61 2.42 -1.47
CA GLY A 115 17.96 1.11 -1.34
C GLY A 115 16.52 1.16 -0.82
N PRO A 116 16.22 1.85 0.31
CA PRO A 116 14.86 1.93 0.83
C PRO A 116 13.84 2.55 -0.13
N ASN A 117 14.25 3.54 -0.93
CA ASN A 117 13.38 4.15 -1.93
C ASN A 117 13.15 3.22 -3.13
N ILE A 118 14.17 2.46 -3.53
CA ILE A 118 14.04 1.45 -4.58
C ILE A 118 13.15 0.30 -4.10
N TRP A 119 13.29 -0.15 -2.85
CA TRP A 119 12.40 -1.13 -2.24
C TRP A 119 10.94 -0.67 -2.30
N ARG A 120 10.64 0.58 -1.92
CA ARG A 120 9.28 1.13 -2.00
C ARG A 120 8.72 1.06 -3.43
N ARG A 121 9.51 1.48 -4.42
CA ARG A 121 9.10 1.39 -5.84
C ARG A 121 8.81 -0.05 -6.27
N CYS A 122 9.66 -0.99 -5.86
CA CYS A 122 9.49 -2.40 -6.21
C CYS A 122 8.27 -3.06 -5.55
N VAL A 123 7.86 -2.63 -4.35
CA VAL A 123 6.62 -3.12 -3.74
C VAL A 123 5.38 -2.45 -4.28
N ASP A 124 5.46 -1.20 -4.73
CA ASP A 124 4.33 -0.50 -5.34
C ASP A 124 4.05 -1.02 -6.76
N ASP A 125 5.10 -1.36 -7.51
CA ASP A 125 5.03 -1.90 -8.87
C ASP A 125 6.33 -2.65 -9.26
N PRO A 126 6.42 -3.98 -9.04
CA PRO A 126 7.59 -4.79 -9.38
C PRO A 126 7.90 -4.85 -10.89
N SER A 127 7.00 -4.38 -11.75
CA SER A 127 7.25 -4.33 -13.20
C SER A 127 8.16 -3.17 -13.61
N LYS A 128 8.28 -2.12 -12.77
CA LYS A 128 9.08 -0.91 -13.01
C LYS A 128 10.49 -1.01 -12.44
#